data_AF-A0A397UAG6-F1
#
_entry.id   AF-A0A397UAG6-F1
#
_cell.length_a   1.000
_cell.length_b   1.000
_cell.length_c   1.000
_cell.angle_alpha   90.00
_cell.angle_beta   90.00
_cell.angle_gamma   90.00
#
_symmetry.space_group_name_H-M   'P 1'
#
loop_
_entity.id
_entity.type
_entity.pdbx_description
1 polymer ?
#
loop_
_entity_poly.entity_id
_entity_poly.type
_entity_poly.pdbx_seq_one_letter_code
_entity_poly.pdbx_strand_id
1 'polypeptide(L)' 'DEDPEKALMVIMGMSGFGTTKGKKVLGNEASAVSIKKQRQYRQYMNRRGGFNR' A
#
# COMPACT_ATOMS: atom_id res chain seq x y z
N ASP A 1 -11.99 -10.83 43.72
CA ASP A 1 -10.95 -9.78 43.82
C ASP A 1 -10.23 -9.67 42.48
N GLU A 2 -10.61 -8.67 41.67
CA GLU A 2 -9.84 -8.30 40.49
C GLU A 2 -8.58 -7.61 40.95
N ASP A 3 -7.44 -8.24 40.70
CA ASP A 3 -6.12 -7.72 41.01
C ASP A 3 -5.91 -6.39 40.24
N PRO A 4 -5.80 -5.25 40.94
CA PRO A 4 -5.76 -3.92 40.31
C PRO A 4 -4.56 -3.76 39.37
N GLU A 5 -3.48 -4.49 39.61
CA GLU A 5 -2.32 -4.52 38.71
C GLU A 5 -2.66 -5.17 37.36
N LYS A 6 -3.50 -6.20 37.34
CA LYS A 6 -3.94 -6.84 36.09
C LYS A 6 -4.86 -5.95 35.29
N ALA A 7 -5.77 -5.22 35.97
CA ALA A 7 -6.63 -4.25 35.31
C ALA A 7 -5.81 -3.11 34.68
N LEU A 8 -4.79 -2.60 35.39
CA LEU A 8 -3.88 -1.58 34.87
C LEU A 8 -3.03 -2.11 33.70
N MET A 9 -2.57 -3.36 33.73
CA MET A 9 -1.86 -3.97 32.61
C MET A 9 -2.74 -4.12 31.35
N VAL A 10 -4.02 -4.45 31.50
CA VAL A 10 -4.97 -4.50 30.38
C VAL A 10 -5.22 -3.10 29.81
N ILE A 11 -5.41 -2.09 30.68
CA ILE A 11 -5.63 -0.69 30.27
C ILE A 11 -4.39 -0.12 29.57
N MET A 12 -3.19 -0.45 30.04
CA MET A 12 -1.92 -0.08 29.39
C MET A 12 -1.59 -0.92 28.16
N GLY A 13 -2.47 -1.86 27.77
CA GLY A 13 -2.30 -2.69 26.57
C GLY A 13 -1.23 -3.79 26.69
N MET A 14 -0.79 -4.10 27.91
CA MET A 14 0.19 -5.15 28.22
C MET A 14 -0.43 -6.55 28.36
N SER A 15 -1.74 -6.71 28.11
CA SER A 15 -2.40 -8.01 28.17
C SER A 15 -2.28 -8.78 26.84
N GLY A 16 -1.27 -9.64 26.73
CA GLY A 16 -1.09 -10.58 25.62
C GLY A 16 -0.48 -9.99 24.34
N PHE A 17 0.41 -10.75 23.69
CA PHE A 17 1.05 -10.33 22.43
C PHE A 17 0.10 -10.57 21.24
N GLY A 18 -0.61 -9.52 20.81
CA GLY A 18 -1.37 -9.52 19.56
C GLY A 18 -0.49 -9.23 18.34
N THR A 19 -0.92 -9.67 17.15
CA THR A 19 -0.27 -9.33 15.87
C THR A 19 -1.15 -8.40 15.01
N THR A 20 -0.50 -7.51 14.28
CA THR A 20 -1.10 -6.66 13.22
C THR A 20 -1.05 -7.32 11.84
N LYS A 21 -0.53 -8.56 11.73
CA LYS A 21 -0.43 -9.29 10.46
C LYS A 21 -1.82 -9.43 9.81
N GLY A 22 -1.95 -8.93 8.57
CA GLY A 22 -3.20 -8.98 7.80
C GLY A 22 -4.27 -7.96 8.24
N LYS A 23 -3.99 -7.09 9.22
CA LYS A 23 -4.90 -6.03 9.65
C LYS A 23 -4.48 -4.71 9.02
N LYS A 24 -5.46 -3.92 8.58
CA LYS A 24 -5.23 -2.54 8.11
C LYS A 24 -4.88 -1.66 9.31
N VAL A 25 -3.74 -0.98 9.26
CA VAL A 25 -3.28 -0.03 10.28
C VAL A 25 -3.43 1.39 9.73
N LEU A 26 -4.18 2.24 10.44
CA LEU A 26 -4.41 3.63 10.06
C LEU A 26 -3.06 4.37 9.98
N GLY A 27 -2.87 5.17 8.93
CA GLY A 27 -1.61 5.90 8.69
C GLY A 27 -0.54 5.12 7.94
N ASN A 28 -0.67 3.80 7.79
CA ASN A 28 0.24 2.96 7.00
C ASN A 28 -0.27 2.73 5.56
N GLU A 29 -0.90 3.75 4.97
CA GLU A 29 -1.54 3.70 3.63
C GLU A 29 -0.70 4.40 2.55
N ALA A 30 0.40 5.03 2.95
CA ALA A 30 1.28 5.75 2.04
C ALA A 30 2.02 4.76 1.11
N SER A 31 1.77 4.88 -0.19
CA SER A 31 2.49 4.15 -1.23
C SER A 31 2.69 5.05 -2.45
N ALA A 32 3.81 4.89 -3.15
CA ALA A 32 4.11 5.65 -4.35
C ALA A 32 4.90 4.77 -5.34
N VAL A 33 4.62 4.95 -6.64
CA VAL A 33 5.33 4.23 -7.72
C VAL A 33 5.78 5.24 -8.77
N SER A 34 7.07 5.24 -9.09
CA SER A 34 7.65 6.05 -10.18
C SER A 34 7.66 5.26 -11.48
N ILE A 35 6.65 5.46 -12.33
CA ILE A 35 6.55 4.80 -13.65
C ILE A 35 7.10 5.72 -14.74
N LYS A 36 8.25 5.35 -15.32
CA LYS A 36 8.79 6.01 -16.52
C LYS A 36 8.19 5.35 -17.77
N LYS A 37 7.23 6.02 -18.41
CA LYS A 37 6.66 5.56 -19.68
C LYS A 37 7.69 5.71 -20.79
N GLN A 38 7.89 4.65 -21.57
CA GLN A 38 8.72 4.71 -22.78
C GLN A 38 8.02 5.56 -23.85
N ARG A 39 8.79 6.39 -24.55
CA ARG A 39 8.26 7.20 -25.65
C ARG A 39 7.95 6.28 -26.83
N GLN A 40 6.71 6.27 -27.30
CA GLN A 40 6.35 5.60 -28.54
C GLN A 40 6.60 6.55 -29.71
N TYR A 41 7.50 6.17 -30.60
CA TYR A 41 7.76 6.93 -31.83
C TYR A 41 6.72 6.59 -32.89
N ARG A 42 6.27 7.61 -33.61
CA ARG A 42 5.38 7.40 -34.75
C ARG A 42 6.21 6.94 -35.93
N GLN A 43 5.87 5.80 -36.51
CA GLN A 43 6.39 5.40 -37.79
C GLN A 43 5.70 6.24 -38.86
N TYR A 44 6.47 6.99 -39.65
CA TYR A 44 5.94 7.80 -40.76
C TYR A 44 6.16 7.14 -42.12
N MET A 45 7.32 6.49 -42.31
CA MET A 45 7.68 5.82 -43.56
C MET A 45 7.20 4.36 -43.59
N ASN A 46 6.82 3.87 -44.77
CA ASN A 46 6.43 2.47 -45.04
C ASN A 46 5.30 1.95 -44.14
N ARG A 47 4.32 2.81 -43.83
CA ARG A 47 3.12 2.41 -43.10
C ARG A 47 2.16 1.68 -44.03
N ARG A 48 1.73 0.47 -43.66
CA ARG A 48 0.56 -0.17 -44.31
C ARG A 48 -0.71 0.51 -43.76
N GLY A 49 -1.49 1.15 -44.63
CA GLY A 49 -2.75 1.81 -44.23
C GLY A 49 -3.00 3.20 -44.81
N GLY A 50 -2.06 3.76 -45.59
CA GLY A 50 -2.21 5.07 -46.23
C GLY A 50 -1.81 6.25 -45.34
N PHE A 51 -1.74 7.45 -45.93
CA PHE A 51 -1.15 8.64 -45.32
C PHE A 51 -1.87 9.14 -44.04
N ASN A 52 -3.20 8.94 -43.96
CA ASN A 52 -4.06 9.43 -42.87
C ASN A 52 -4.49 8.36 -41.85
N ARG A 53 -3.76 7.26 -41.74
CA ARG A 53 -3.81 6.38 -40.55
C ARG A 53 -2.45 6.34 -39.96
#